data_AF-A0A1F4FG99-F1
#
_entry.id   AF-A0A1F4FG99-F1
#
_cell.length_a   1.000
_cell.length_b   1.000
_cell.length_c   1.000
_cell.angle_alpha   90.00
_cell.angle_beta   90.00
_cell.angle_gamma   90.00
#
_symmetry.space_group_name_H-M   'P 1'
#
loop_
_entity.id
_entity.type
_entity.pdbx_description
1 polymer ?
#
loop_
_entity_poly.entity_id
_entity_poly.type
_entity_poly.pdbx_seq_one_letter_code
_entity_poly.pdbx_strand_id
1 'polypeptide(L)'
;MKRQSPLQRFIAENVFSRCGEAVTRLSEAGLLPRPEMPDSEAEVREWWLVSPLAARALRAAGEPVLQFGELYMWGRTQARGHPLEDDPALAAAARPPEPPAPTGW
;
A
#
# COMPACT_ATOMS: atom_id res chain seq x y z
N MET A 1 -19.50 21.16 6.75
CA MET A 1 -18.34 20.22 6.65
C MET A 1 -18.66 19.18 5.58
N LYS A 2 -17.85 19.05 4.52
CA LYS A 2 -18.04 18.00 3.52
C LYS A 2 -17.79 16.63 4.18
N ARG A 3 -18.66 15.64 3.97
CA ARG A 3 -18.43 14.26 4.43
C ARG A 3 -17.18 13.72 3.73
N GLN A 4 -16.20 13.30 4.51
CA GLN A 4 -14.97 12.64 4.02
C GLN A 4 -15.34 11.28 3.41
N SER A 5 -14.79 10.96 2.24
CA SER A 5 -15.04 9.67 1.58
C SER A 5 -14.39 8.52 2.38
N PRO A 6 -14.86 7.27 2.23
CA PRO A 6 -14.24 6.10 2.88
C PRO A 6 -12.75 5.98 2.55
N LEU A 7 -12.36 6.24 1.31
CA LEU A 7 -10.97 6.25 0.88
C LEU A 7 -10.16 7.35 1.57
N GLN A 8 -10.70 8.57 1.62
CA GLN A 8 -10.02 9.68 2.31
C GLN A 8 -9.82 9.40 3.80
N ARG A 9 -10.78 8.72 4.45
CA ARG A 9 -10.63 8.29 5.84
C ARG A 9 -9.56 7.22 5.97
N PHE A 10 -9.61 6.20 5.11
CA PHE A 10 -8.63 5.11 5.09
C PHE A 10 -7.20 5.64 4.92
N ILE A 11 -6.99 6.55 3.96
CA ILE A 11 -5.69 7.20 3.74
C ILE A 11 -5.24 7.94 5.00
N ALA A 12 -6.10 8.77 5.59
CA ALA A 12 -5.76 9.55 6.78
C ALA A 12 -5.39 8.69 7.99
N GLU A 13 -5.98 7.50 8.12
CA GLU A 13 -5.74 6.58 9.24
C GLU A 13 -4.58 5.61 9.00
N ASN A 14 -4.24 5.32 7.74
CA ASN A 14 -3.38 4.18 7.41
C ASN A 14 -2.19 4.48 6.48
N VAL A 15 -2.10 5.69 5.93
CA VAL A 15 -0.99 6.11 5.07
C VAL A 15 -0.31 7.33 5.69
N PHE A 16 0.98 7.21 6.01
CA PHE A 16 1.65 8.17 6.88
C PHE A 16 2.58 9.12 6.11
N SER A 17 3.74 8.64 5.70
CA SER A 17 4.79 9.47 5.11
C SER A 17 5.43 8.81 3.91
N ARG A 18 5.83 9.62 2.93
CA ARG A 18 6.62 9.16 1.79
C ARG A 18 8.07 8.97 2.24
N CYS A 19 8.64 7.82 1.96
CA CYS A 19 9.97 7.40 2.39
C CYS A 19 10.97 7.26 1.22
N GLY A 20 10.71 7.93 0.09
CA GLY A 20 11.41 7.71 -1.18
C GLY A 20 12.94 7.64 -1.05
N GLU A 21 13.58 8.67 -0.49
CA GLU A 21 15.04 8.71 -0.39
C GLU A 21 15.61 7.66 0.58
N ALA A 22 14.92 7.37 1.68
CA ALA A 22 15.35 6.38 2.65
C ALA A 22 15.35 4.97 2.06
N VAL A 23 14.28 4.60 1.32
CA VAL A 23 14.19 3.27 0.71
C VAL A 23 15.19 3.12 -0.43
N THR A 24 15.37 4.14 -1.27
CA THR A 24 16.40 4.10 -2.32
C THR A 24 17.78 3.83 -1.73
N ARG A 25 18.19 4.56 -0.67
CA ARG A 25 19.50 4.37 -0.03
C ARG A 25 19.66 2.99 0.62
N LEU A 26 18.59 2.49 1.25
CA LEU A 26 18.59 1.13 1.80
C LEU A 26 18.69 0.07 0.69
N SER A 27 18.08 0.32 -0.48
CA SER A 27 18.18 -0.55 -1.66
C SER A 27 19.59 -0.58 -2.20
N GLU A 28 20.21 0.60 -2.37
CA GLU A 28 21.59 0.75 -2.85
C GLU A 28 22.59 0.09 -1.90
N ALA A 29 22.32 0.11 -0.60
CA ALA A 29 23.11 -0.58 0.42
C ALA A 29 22.86 -2.09 0.47
N GLY A 30 21.92 -2.63 -0.30
CA GLY A 30 21.54 -4.06 -0.27
C GLY A 30 20.84 -4.48 1.02
N LEU A 31 20.24 -3.54 1.75
CA LEU A 31 19.62 -3.74 3.06
C LEU A 31 18.10 -3.89 3.01
N LEU A 32 17.49 -3.81 1.83
CA LEU A 32 16.06 -4.07 1.69
C LEU A 32 15.81 -5.58 1.61
N PRO A 33 14.83 -6.11 2.38
CA PRO A 33 14.30 -7.43 2.10
C PRO A 33 13.66 -7.43 0.70
N ARG A 34 13.57 -8.60 0.08
CA ARG A 34 12.83 -8.73 -1.18
C ARG A 34 11.35 -8.39 -0.92
N PRO A 35 10.73 -7.49 -1.69
CA PRO A 35 9.30 -7.26 -1.57
C PRO A 35 8.54 -8.55 -1.85
N GLU A 36 7.49 -8.80 -1.07
CA GLU A 36 6.59 -9.93 -1.27
C GLU A 36 5.71 -9.65 -2.51
N MET A 37 6.07 -10.22 -3.65
CA MET A 37 5.39 -10.01 -4.94
C MET A 37 5.17 -11.35 -5.67
N PRO A 38 3.98 -11.62 -6.23
CA PRO A 38 3.73 -12.84 -7.01
C PRO A 38 4.57 -12.94 -8.30
N ASP A 39 4.85 -11.85 -9.01
CA ASP A 39 5.67 -11.83 -10.24
C ASP A 39 6.24 -10.41 -10.45
N SER A 40 7.56 -10.23 -10.39
CA SER A 40 8.20 -8.91 -10.18
C SER A 40 8.80 -8.31 -11.48
N GLU A 41 7.97 -7.75 -12.35
CA GLU A 41 8.41 -6.78 -13.39
C GLU A 41 7.98 -5.32 -13.11
N ALA A 42 7.11 -5.08 -12.13
CA ALA A 42 6.59 -3.74 -11.87
C ALA A 42 7.62 -2.84 -11.15
N GLU A 43 7.97 -1.73 -11.79
CA GLU A 43 8.85 -0.70 -11.22
C GLU A 43 8.14 0.05 -10.08
N VAL A 44 8.71 0.00 -8.87
CA VAL A 44 8.21 0.79 -7.73
C VAL A 44 8.72 2.23 -7.86
N ARG A 45 7.81 3.19 -7.87
CA ARG A 45 8.14 4.61 -8.09
C ARG A 45 8.14 5.46 -6.83
N GLU A 46 7.34 5.10 -5.84
CA GLU A 46 7.30 5.76 -4.54
C GLU A 46 7.19 4.72 -3.43
N TRP A 47 7.76 5.03 -2.27
CA TRP A 47 7.59 4.21 -1.06
C TRP A 47 6.87 5.02 0.00
N TRP A 48 5.87 4.41 0.64
CA TRP A 48 5.03 5.03 1.66
C TRP A 48 4.98 4.17 2.91
N LEU A 49 5.19 4.78 4.08
CA LEU A 49 4.94 4.14 5.37
C LEU A 49 3.43 3.98 5.56
N VAL A 50 3.00 2.77 5.91
CA VAL A 50 1.59 2.42 6.07
C VAL A 50 1.34 1.60 7.34
N SER A 51 0.08 1.56 7.77
CA SER A 51 -0.34 0.75 8.92
C SER A 51 -0.30 -0.76 8.59
N PRO A 52 -0.28 -1.64 9.61
CA PRO A 52 -0.41 -3.08 9.39
C PRO A 52 -1.69 -3.48 8.65
N LEU A 53 -2.78 -2.74 8.85
CA LEU A 53 -4.06 -2.97 8.17
C LEU A 53 -3.94 -2.69 6.68
N ALA A 54 -3.41 -1.52 6.30
CA ALA A 54 -3.17 -1.17 4.90
C ALA A 54 -2.17 -2.13 4.25
N ALA A 55 -1.09 -2.48 4.94
CA ALA A 55 -0.10 -3.43 4.44
C ALA A 55 -0.74 -4.78 4.06
N ARG A 56 -1.62 -5.33 4.89
CA ARG A 56 -2.34 -6.58 4.59
C ARG A 56 -3.24 -6.45 3.37
N ALA A 57 -4.01 -5.36 3.29
CA ALA A 57 -4.92 -5.13 2.17
C ALA A 57 -4.17 -4.91 0.84
N LEU A 58 -3.06 -4.17 0.87
CA LEU A 58 -2.21 -3.90 -0.29
C LEU A 58 -1.52 -5.18 -0.78
N ARG A 59 -0.99 -6.01 0.14
CA ARG A 59 -0.47 -7.35 -0.20
C ARG A 59 -1.54 -8.22 -0.86
N ALA A 60 -2.76 -8.24 -0.32
CA ALA A 60 -3.87 -8.98 -0.90
C ALA A 60 -4.26 -8.47 -2.30
N ALA A 61 -4.01 -7.19 -2.58
CA ALA A 61 -4.18 -6.57 -3.90
C ALA A 61 -2.98 -6.81 -4.85
N GLY A 62 -1.93 -7.51 -4.41
CA GLY A 62 -0.74 -7.78 -5.22
C GLY A 62 0.26 -6.63 -5.29
N GLU A 63 0.11 -5.61 -4.43
CA GLU A 63 1.05 -4.48 -4.37
C GLU A 63 2.33 -4.85 -3.60
N PRO A 64 3.48 -4.28 -3.97
CA PRO A 64 4.72 -4.53 -3.26
C PRO A 64 4.66 -3.93 -1.86
N VAL A 65 4.96 -4.76 -0.86
CA VAL A 65 5.08 -4.32 0.53
C VAL A 65 6.38 -4.87 1.13
N LEU A 66 7.18 -3.97 1.71
CA LEU A 66 8.34 -4.32 2.51
C LEU A 66 7.97 -4.29 3.99
N GLN A 67 8.60 -5.17 4.77
CA GLN A 67 8.42 -5.22 6.22
C GLN A 67 9.77 -5.17 6.93
N PHE A 68 9.89 -4.25 7.89
CA PHE A 68 11.04 -4.07 8.76
C PHE A 68 10.59 -4.17 10.22
N GLY A 69 10.58 -5.39 10.76
CA GLY A 69 9.97 -5.64 12.07
C GLY A 69 8.48 -5.27 12.04
N GLU A 70 8.12 -4.21 12.78
CA GLU A 70 6.74 -3.69 12.86
C GLU A 70 6.43 -2.57 11.86
N LEU A 71 7.40 -2.13 11.07
CA LEU A 71 7.22 -1.10 10.05
C LEU A 71 6.86 -1.73 8.70
N TYR A 72 5.88 -1.14 8.02
CA TYR A 72 5.42 -1.58 6.70
C TYR A 72 5.54 -0.47 5.68
N MET A 73 6.16 -0.77 4.54
CA MET A 73 6.37 0.18 3.46
C MET A 73 5.71 -0.34 2.19
N TRP A 74 4.69 0.37 1.72
CA TRP A 74 4.05 0.09 0.46
C TRP A 74 4.81 0.76 -0.69
N GLY A 75 5.12 -0.03 -1.71
CA GLY A 75 5.67 0.44 -2.97
C GLY A 75 4.54 0.80 -3.92
N ARG A 76 4.34 2.10 -4.12
CA ARG A 76 3.38 2.60 -5.10
C ARG A 76 3.99 2.48 -6.50
N THR A 77 3.45 1.58 -7.30
CA THR A 77 3.91 1.29 -8.67
C THR A 77 3.42 2.35 -9.67
N GLN A 78 2.22 2.88 -9.46
CA GLN A 78 1.65 3.97 -10.26
C GLN A 78 2.10 5.34 -9.72
N ALA A 79 3.13 6.00 -10.28
CA ALA A 79 3.43 7.39 -9.88
C ALA A 79 4.14 8.28 -10.91
N ARG A 80 3.51 9.43 -11.21
CA ARG A 80 3.93 10.80 -10.82
C ARG A 80 2.75 11.72 -11.16
N GLY A 81 2.30 12.53 -10.20
CA GLY A 81 1.24 13.54 -10.40
C GLY A 81 -0.19 13.14 -10.01
N HIS A 82 -0.44 11.86 -9.73
CA HIS A 82 -1.75 11.41 -9.25
C HIS A 82 -1.82 11.44 -7.69
N PRO A 83 -2.83 12.10 -7.11
CA PRO A 83 -3.02 12.09 -5.66
C PRO A 83 -3.27 10.67 -5.15
N LEU A 84 -3.03 10.43 -3.87
CA LEU A 84 -3.31 9.13 -3.23
C LEU A 84 -4.79 8.76 -3.32
N GLU A 85 -5.66 9.76 -3.40
CA GLU A 85 -7.12 9.62 -3.50
C GLU A 85 -7.58 9.00 -4.82
N ASP A 86 -6.72 9.00 -5.84
CA ASP A 86 -7.01 8.41 -7.15
C ASP A 86 -6.30 7.05 -7.31
N ASP A 87 -5.63 6.56 -6.27
CA ASP A 87 -4.87 5.32 -6.35
C ASP A 87 -5.81 4.09 -6.28
N PRO A 88 -5.83 3.23 -7.31
CA PRO A 88 -6.74 2.10 -7.36
C PRO A 88 -6.43 1.05 -6.28
N ALA A 89 -5.16 0.90 -5.88
CA ALA A 89 -4.79 -0.05 -4.85
C ALA A 89 -5.27 0.43 -3.47
N LEU A 90 -5.16 1.72 -3.17
CA LEU A 90 -5.75 2.29 -1.96
C LEU A 90 -7.28 2.27 -2.00
N ALA A 91 -7.88 2.53 -3.17
CA ALA A 91 -9.32 2.44 -3.35
C ALA A 91 -9.86 1.01 -3.12
N ALA A 92 -9.11 -0.01 -3.54
CA ALA A 92 -9.40 -1.41 -3.26
C ALA A 92 -9.20 -1.72 -1.77
N ALA A 93 -8.08 -1.29 -1.18
CA ALA A 93 -7.74 -1.53 0.22
C ALA A 93 -8.73 -0.87 1.21
N ALA A 94 -9.33 0.25 0.81
CA ALA A 94 -10.34 0.96 1.59
C ALA A 94 -11.74 0.30 1.54
N ARG A 95 -11.96 -0.69 0.65
CA ARG A 95 -13.24 -1.40 0.61
C ARG A 95 -13.32 -2.38 1.78
N PRO A 96 -14.47 -2.45 2.48
CA PRO A 96 -14.68 -3.51 3.45
C PRO A 96 -14.56 -4.88 2.74
N PRO A 97 -14.03 -5.90 3.42
CA PRO A 97 -13.99 -7.25 2.86
C PRO A 97 -15.41 -7.67 2.48
N GLU A 98 -15.59 -8.14 1.27
CA GLU A 98 -16.89 -8.64 0.81
C GLU A 98 -17.28 -9.80 1.74
N PRO A 99 -18.50 -9.80 2.31
CA PRO A 99 -18.93 -10.93 3.11
C PRO A 99 -18.86 -12.20 2.25
N PRO A 100 -18.44 -13.35 2.81
CA PRO A 100 -18.39 -14.57 2.05
C PRO A 100 -19.75 -14.81 1.40
N ALA A 101 -19.73 -15.18 0.11
CA ALA A 101 -20.95 -15.51 -0.61
C ALA A 101 -21.79 -16.47 0.24
N PRO A 102 -23.12 -16.26 0.38
CA PRO A 102 -23.94 -17.16 1.15
C PRO A 102 -23.74 -18.56 0.56
N THR A 103 -23.14 -19.45 1.36
CA THR A 103 -23.14 -20.88 1.07
C THR A 103 -24.61 -21.29 1.09
N GLY A 104 -25.19 -21.41 -0.11
CA GLY A 104 -26.56 -21.86 -0.27
C GLY A 104 -26.74 -23.18 0.46
N TRP A 105 -27.80 -23.25 1.27
CA TRP A 105 -28.36 -24.49 1.77
C TRP A 105 -29.36 -25.03 0.75
#